data_AF-A0A9J8C4G9-F1
#
_entry.id   AF-A0A9J8C4G9-F1
#
_cell.length_a   1.000
_cell.length_b   1.000
_cell.length_c   1.000
_cell.angle_alpha   90.00
_cell.angle_beta   90.00
_cell.angle_gamma   90.00
#
_symmetry.space_group_name_H-M   'P 1'
#
loop_
_entity.id
_entity.type
_entity.pdbx_description
1 polymer ?
#
loop_
_entity_poly.entity_id
_entity_poly.type
_entity_poly.pdbx_seq_one_letter_code
_entity_poly.pdbx_strand_id
1 'polypeptide(L)'
;MSTQFNKRMLNTKWYILFQKTTMLLRVIVNLACIKKVTLPKVLSSVVEFKEILCDKLKIDQNFVIQYEDPNFDGQLCNLRNIEELPSEKVTLNIIWETAAVAEPTRNESTGSETDFTLNTASISSNLSSPSSSTVREERWPRVFLIPNFSYDVEFRLRKANEVYEKQNTTIDVTRDIKIEILEKLAETMYSFKAFPSDSEIEQVALALVSRHPCLRELGCDTGLKFKMGNYRQNLRNAGCSELDNKRDDGSRVPHKKPRRSEINFLPDNPVGLDDAALEHERDQPELEVKKRNMDMTKLNTKMESTFPLRRKEIVNEQPLVSVIKERWPGLFLEEQVCAEFQRITCVDLKTAFMRALNKYSNALIKMYRSKSKDLGDDMKRILDHFDEQTTDILSHRHATALRGLHLYLRDRDAISKTCLDTDLEETYTRGVKLGILEVTEDDISQTKKKCLNYSIILEGTVVMEDLPDFPTAFMVLFGLLYALNIEYSKGLKYTFEAVQNIFVGWGQKCTNRVQSLNNKLLTV
;
A
#
# COMPACT_ATOMS: atom_id res chain seq x y z
N MET A 1 -14.62 -44.63 -58.61
CA MET A 1 -13.47 -43.77 -58.99
C MET A 1 -14.00 -42.40 -59.40
N SER A 2 -13.17 -41.38 -59.25
CA SER A 2 -13.36 -39.99 -59.70
C SER A 2 -13.58 -39.91 -61.23
N THR A 3 -13.96 -38.79 -61.88
CA THR A 3 -13.84 -37.36 -61.53
C THR A 3 -14.74 -36.50 -62.45
N GLN A 4 -14.91 -35.21 -62.10
CA GLN A 4 -15.27 -34.07 -62.98
C GLN A 4 -16.65 -34.08 -63.68
N PHE A 5 -17.50 -33.11 -63.33
CA PHE A 5 -17.93 -32.03 -64.25
C PHE A 5 -18.57 -30.85 -63.48
N ASN A 6 -18.83 -29.74 -64.17
CA ASN A 6 -19.60 -28.56 -63.73
C ASN A 6 -19.01 -27.57 -62.70
N LYS A 7 -17.70 -27.29 -62.84
CA LYS A 7 -17.09 -26.05 -62.30
C LYS A 7 -17.40 -24.83 -63.21
N ARG A 8 -18.68 -24.45 -63.41
CA ARG A 8 -19.04 -23.24 -64.18
C ARG A 8 -20.37 -22.53 -63.88
N MET A 9 -21.22 -23.03 -62.97
CA MET A 9 -22.54 -22.43 -62.70
C MET A 9 -22.76 -21.91 -61.26
N LEU A 10 -21.68 -21.73 -60.48
CA LEU A 10 -21.72 -21.20 -59.10
C LEU A 10 -21.07 -19.82 -58.93
N ASN A 11 -20.19 -19.38 -59.84
CA ASN A 11 -19.39 -18.17 -59.64
C ASN A 11 -20.14 -16.83 -59.82
N THR A 12 -21.31 -16.81 -60.47
CA THR A 12 -22.03 -15.55 -60.76
C THR A 12 -23.04 -15.14 -59.69
N LYS A 13 -23.45 -16.04 -58.77
CA LYS A 13 -24.29 -15.69 -57.62
C LYS A 13 -23.47 -15.23 -56.40
N TRP A 14 -22.26 -15.78 -56.20
CA TRP A 14 -21.36 -15.34 -55.13
C TRP A 14 -20.78 -13.93 -55.35
N TYR A 15 -20.57 -13.52 -56.61
CA TYR A 15 -20.05 -12.20 -56.94
C TYR A 15 -21.00 -11.02 -56.65
N ILE A 16 -22.30 -11.29 -56.46
CA ILE A 16 -23.32 -10.27 -56.17
C ILE A 16 -23.69 -10.23 -54.67
N LEU A 17 -23.35 -11.28 -53.91
CA LEU A 17 -23.53 -11.33 -52.45
C LEU A 17 -22.35 -10.74 -51.65
N PHE A 18 -21.27 -10.29 -52.32
CA PHE A 18 -20.24 -9.45 -51.72
C PHE A 18 -20.66 -7.96 -51.60
N GLN A 19 -21.95 -7.68 -51.47
CA GLN A 19 -22.45 -6.33 -51.25
C GLN A 19 -22.32 -5.93 -49.77
N LYS A 20 -21.29 -5.10 -49.51
CA LYS A 20 -21.26 -4.10 -48.43
C LYS A 20 -21.58 -4.61 -47.02
N THR A 21 -20.69 -5.41 -46.44
CA THR A 21 -20.37 -5.17 -45.03
C THR A 21 -19.63 -3.82 -44.94
N THR A 22 -20.19 -2.88 -44.19
CA THR A 22 -19.59 -1.56 -43.95
C THR A 22 -19.24 -1.40 -42.49
N MET A 23 -17.98 -1.07 -42.19
CA MET A 23 -17.54 -0.77 -40.84
C MET A 23 -17.97 0.65 -40.45
N LEU A 24 -18.49 0.78 -39.23
CA LEU A 24 -18.98 2.04 -38.68
C LEU A 24 -18.00 2.58 -37.64
N LEU A 25 -17.37 3.70 -37.98
CA LEU A 25 -16.33 4.33 -37.17
C LEU A 25 -16.88 5.55 -36.43
N ARG A 26 -16.56 5.65 -35.14
CA ARG A 26 -16.66 6.90 -34.36
C ARG A 26 -15.24 7.43 -34.16
N VAL A 27 -14.83 8.42 -34.93
CA VAL A 27 -13.46 8.96 -34.90
C VAL A 27 -13.42 10.23 -34.07
N ILE A 28 -12.61 10.22 -33.02
CA ILE A 28 -12.31 11.35 -32.14
C ILE A 28 -11.01 11.98 -32.64
N VAL A 29 -11.09 13.17 -33.23
CA VAL A 29 -9.91 13.93 -33.73
C VAL A 29 -9.37 14.85 -32.64
N ASN A 30 -10.27 15.39 -31.82
CA ASN A 30 -10.01 16.02 -30.52
C ASN A 30 -11.33 16.04 -29.72
N LEU A 31 -11.32 16.51 -28.47
CA LEU A 31 -12.50 16.57 -27.59
C LEU A 31 -13.68 17.40 -28.14
N ALA A 32 -13.44 18.29 -29.10
CA ALA A 32 -14.47 19.11 -29.76
C ALA A 32 -14.89 18.59 -31.15
N CYS A 33 -14.21 17.58 -31.71
CA CYS A 33 -14.38 17.12 -33.07
C CYS A 33 -14.48 15.59 -33.11
N ILE A 34 -15.71 15.09 -32.99
CA ILE A 34 -16.05 13.67 -33.06
C ILE A 34 -16.89 13.44 -34.32
N LYS A 35 -16.38 12.65 -35.26
CA LYS A 35 -17.00 12.42 -36.58
C LYS A 35 -17.37 10.95 -36.76
N LYS A 36 -18.53 10.70 -37.37
CA LYS A 36 -18.99 9.36 -37.75
C LYS A 36 -18.59 9.08 -39.19
N VAL A 37 -17.81 8.02 -39.42
CA VAL A 37 -17.32 7.63 -40.75
C VAL A 37 -17.79 6.21 -41.07
N THR A 38 -18.08 5.96 -42.35
CA THR A 38 -18.45 4.62 -42.84
C THR A 38 -17.49 4.20 -43.94
N LEU A 39 -16.92 3.01 -43.81
CA LEU A 39 -15.96 2.42 -44.76
C LEU A 39 -16.46 1.06 -45.27
N PRO A 40 -16.14 0.65 -46.51
CA PRO A 40 -16.26 -0.75 -46.92
C PRO A 40 -15.28 -1.60 -46.09
N LYS A 41 -15.67 -2.83 -45.73
CA LYS A 41 -14.94 -3.68 -44.78
C LYS A 41 -13.56 -4.20 -45.27
N VAL A 42 -13.25 -4.07 -46.56
CA VAL A 42 -11.94 -4.49 -47.09
C VAL A 42 -10.94 -3.37 -46.90
N LEU A 43 -10.09 -3.50 -45.89
CA LEU A 43 -8.91 -2.65 -45.63
C LEU A 43 -7.69 -3.57 -45.61
N SER A 44 -6.67 -3.26 -46.40
CA SER A 44 -5.52 -4.14 -46.66
C SER A 44 -4.34 -3.87 -45.72
N SER A 45 -4.27 -2.66 -45.16
CA SER A 45 -3.16 -2.18 -44.35
C SER A 45 -3.56 -1.01 -43.46
N VAL A 46 -2.87 -0.83 -42.34
CA VAL A 46 -2.99 0.35 -41.46
C VAL A 46 -2.57 1.64 -42.19
N VAL A 47 -1.68 1.55 -43.19
CA VAL A 47 -1.26 2.71 -44.01
C VAL A 47 -2.41 3.20 -44.89
N GLU A 48 -3.02 2.29 -45.67
CA GLU A 48 -4.22 2.57 -46.48
C GLU A 48 -5.37 3.12 -45.60
N PHE A 49 -5.52 2.58 -44.38
CA PHE A 49 -6.50 3.06 -43.42
C PHE A 49 -6.23 4.51 -42.96
N LYS A 50 -4.97 4.89 -42.68
CA LYS A 50 -4.59 6.28 -42.39
C LYS A 50 -4.91 7.20 -43.58
N GLU A 51 -4.56 6.82 -44.80
CA GLU A 51 -4.83 7.62 -46.01
C GLU A 51 -6.33 7.89 -46.21
N ILE A 52 -7.17 6.86 -46.07
CA ILE A 52 -8.63 6.98 -46.17
C ILE A 52 -9.20 7.90 -45.07
N LEU A 53 -8.65 7.85 -43.85
CA LEU A 53 -9.03 8.75 -42.76
C LEU A 53 -8.60 10.20 -43.06
N CYS A 54 -7.39 10.42 -43.60
CA CYS A 54 -6.93 11.74 -44.04
C CYS A 54 -7.87 12.34 -45.08
N ASP A 55 -8.23 11.58 -46.13
CA ASP A 55 -9.11 12.08 -47.19
C ASP A 55 -10.54 12.36 -46.69
N LYS A 56 -11.12 11.46 -45.89
CA LYS A 56 -12.50 11.62 -45.40
C LYS A 56 -12.66 12.66 -44.29
N LEU A 57 -11.65 12.85 -43.44
CA LEU A 57 -11.71 13.78 -42.32
C LEU A 57 -11.10 15.14 -42.65
N LYS A 58 -10.28 15.23 -43.72
CA LYS A 58 -9.44 16.35 -44.13
C LYS A 58 -8.47 16.76 -43.01
N ILE A 59 -7.61 15.81 -42.66
CA ILE A 59 -6.63 15.90 -41.58
C ILE A 59 -5.24 15.47 -42.10
N ASP A 60 -4.17 15.97 -41.50
CA ASP A 60 -2.78 15.65 -41.88
C ASP A 60 -2.41 14.18 -41.58
N GLN A 61 -1.39 13.62 -42.23
CA GLN A 61 -1.00 12.21 -42.05
C GLN A 61 -0.25 11.92 -40.73
N ASN A 62 0.17 12.95 -39.98
CA ASN A 62 1.10 12.82 -38.86
C ASN A 62 0.40 12.46 -37.52
N PHE A 63 -0.27 11.30 -37.49
CA PHE A 63 -0.95 10.81 -36.29
C PHE A 63 -0.84 9.30 -36.07
N VAL A 64 -1.00 8.89 -34.82
CA VAL A 64 -1.21 7.51 -34.36
C VAL A 64 -2.71 7.28 -34.16
N ILE A 65 -3.18 6.08 -34.52
CA ILE A 65 -4.57 5.64 -34.30
C ILE A 65 -4.60 4.76 -33.06
N GLN A 66 -5.52 5.07 -32.15
CA GLN A 66 -5.97 4.16 -31.10
C GLN A 66 -7.39 3.68 -31.38
N TYR A 67 -7.74 2.49 -30.90
CA TYR A 67 -9.11 1.97 -30.92
C TYR A 67 -9.54 1.52 -29.51
N GLU A 68 -10.84 1.59 -29.22
CA GLU A 68 -11.42 0.99 -28.00
C GLU A 68 -11.46 -0.55 -28.19
N ASP A 69 -10.68 -1.31 -27.41
CA ASP A 69 -10.62 -2.78 -27.52
C ASP A 69 -11.73 -3.44 -26.65
N PRO A 70 -12.66 -4.22 -27.24
CA PRO A 70 -13.70 -4.92 -26.49
C PRO A 70 -13.18 -5.95 -25.46
N ASN A 71 -11.96 -6.45 -25.62
CA ASN A 71 -11.36 -7.44 -24.71
C ASN A 71 -10.76 -6.81 -23.44
N PHE A 72 -10.58 -5.48 -23.44
CA PHE A 72 -10.02 -4.71 -22.33
C PHE A 72 -11.02 -3.65 -21.81
N ASP A 73 -12.30 -4.03 -21.70
CA ASP A 73 -13.40 -3.17 -21.22
C ASP A 73 -13.52 -1.81 -21.95
N GLY A 74 -13.07 -1.73 -23.21
CA GLY A 74 -13.10 -0.51 -24.02
C GLY A 74 -11.92 0.45 -23.79
N GLN A 75 -10.83 0.00 -23.16
CA GLN A 75 -9.59 0.77 -23.08
C GLN A 75 -8.98 1.05 -24.48
N LEU A 76 -8.24 2.16 -24.60
CA LEU A 76 -7.65 2.61 -25.85
C LEU A 76 -6.32 1.92 -26.15
N CYS A 77 -6.27 1.09 -27.18
CA CYS A 77 -5.08 0.38 -27.66
C CYS A 77 -4.56 0.99 -28.95
N ASN A 78 -3.23 1.10 -29.11
CA ASN A 78 -2.60 1.58 -30.35
C ASN A 78 -2.79 0.54 -31.46
N LEU A 79 -3.42 0.94 -32.57
CA LEU A 79 -3.67 0.07 -33.72
C LEU A 79 -2.36 -0.27 -34.45
N ARG A 80 -1.97 -1.54 -34.49
CA ARG A 80 -0.75 -2.01 -35.18
C ARG A 80 -1.06 -2.93 -36.36
N ASN A 81 -2.11 -3.74 -36.27
CA ASN A 81 -2.61 -4.57 -37.37
C ASN A 81 -4.10 -4.26 -37.60
N ILE A 82 -4.52 -4.18 -38.87
CA ILE A 82 -5.93 -3.88 -39.21
C ILE A 82 -6.90 -4.99 -38.78
N GLU A 83 -6.39 -6.22 -38.61
CA GLU A 83 -7.14 -7.39 -38.12
C GLU A 83 -7.51 -7.28 -36.63
N GLU A 84 -6.89 -6.35 -35.87
CA GLU A 84 -7.23 -6.05 -34.48
C GLU A 84 -8.61 -5.34 -34.35
N LEU A 85 -9.14 -4.80 -35.46
CA LEU A 85 -10.38 -4.01 -35.43
C LEU A 85 -11.66 -4.87 -35.39
N PRO A 86 -12.61 -4.56 -34.48
CA PRO A 86 -13.92 -5.18 -34.46
C PRO A 86 -14.69 -5.10 -35.78
N SER A 87 -15.30 -6.21 -36.17
CA SER A 87 -15.88 -6.45 -37.50
C SER A 87 -17.05 -5.57 -37.95
N GLU A 88 -17.57 -4.68 -37.11
CA GLU A 88 -18.80 -3.90 -37.34
C GLU A 88 -18.73 -2.44 -36.85
N LYS A 89 -18.33 -2.21 -35.60
CA LYS A 89 -18.33 -0.89 -34.94
C LYS A 89 -17.02 -0.69 -34.18
N VAL A 90 -16.39 0.46 -34.37
CA VAL A 90 -15.13 0.81 -33.69
C VAL A 90 -15.14 2.30 -33.31
N THR A 91 -14.75 2.63 -32.08
CA THR A 91 -14.34 3.99 -31.73
C THR A 91 -12.84 4.12 -31.96
N LEU A 92 -12.42 5.18 -32.62
CA LEU A 92 -11.01 5.53 -32.82
C LEU A 92 -10.68 6.85 -32.13
N ASN A 93 -9.47 6.94 -31.57
CA ASN A 93 -8.88 8.17 -31.05
C ASN A 93 -7.60 8.50 -31.83
N ILE A 94 -7.47 9.77 -32.26
CA ILE A 94 -6.34 10.24 -33.06
C ILE A 94 -5.37 11.03 -32.18
N ILE A 95 -4.11 10.61 -32.13
CA ILE A 95 -3.04 11.29 -31.40
C ILE A 95 -2.05 11.89 -32.40
N TRP A 96 -1.92 13.21 -32.38
CA TRP A 96 -1.03 13.97 -33.26
C TRP A 96 0.43 13.81 -32.84
N GLU A 97 1.28 13.38 -33.78
CA GLU A 97 2.70 13.21 -33.56
C GLU A 97 3.42 14.54 -33.86
N THR A 98 3.71 15.30 -32.81
CA THR A 98 4.43 16.57 -32.92
C THR A 98 5.86 16.32 -33.37
N ALA A 99 6.25 16.87 -34.53
CA ALA A 99 7.55 16.64 -35.13
C ALA A 99 8.71 17.09 -34.23
N ALA A 100 9.36 16.11 -33.59
CA ALA A 100 10.65 16.28 -32.92
C ALA A 100 11.80 16.00 -33.90
N VAL A 101 12.94 16.67 -33.69
CA VAL A 101 14.09 16.68 -34.59
C VAL A 101 14.74 15.30 -34.70
N ALA A 102 15.21 14.96 -35.91
CA ALA A 102 15.74 13.63 -36.26
C ALA A 102 16.92 13.17 -35.39
N GLU A 103 16.91 11.88 -35.02
CA GLU A 103 18.07 11.19 -34.44
C GLU A 103 19.14 10.88 -35.49
N PRO A 104 20.44 11.03 -35.18
CA PRO A 104 21.52 10.51 -36.02
C PRO A 104 21.86 9.05 -35.67
N THR A 105 22.00 8.23 -36.71
CA THR A 105 22.41 6.81 -36.63
C THR A 105 23.77 6.56 -35.98
N ARG A 106 23.86 5.48 -35.19
CA ARG A 106 25.12 4.87 -34.72
C ARG A 106 26.03 4.47 -35.90
N ASN A 107 27.33 4.78 -35.78
CA ASN A 107 28.42 4.11 -36.49
C ASN A 107 29.57 3.80 -35.50
N GLU A 108 30.24 2.67 -35.68
CA GLU A 108 31.39 2.22 -34.87
C GLU A 108 32.72 2.54 -35.60
N SER A 109 33.78 2.94 -34.87
CA SER A 109 35.19 2.60 -35.20
C SER A 109 36.25 3.16 -34.22
N THR A 110 36.87 2.25 -33.47
CA THR A 110 38.33 1.98 -33.30
C THR A 110 39.40 3.08 -33.04
N GLY A 111 40.18 2.87 -31.95
CA GLY A 111 41.61 3.25 -31.74
C GLY A 111 41.87 4.41 -30.76
N SER A 112 42.97 4.54 -30.02
CA SER A 112 44.12 3.70 -29.61
C SER A 112 45.03 4.59 -28.73
N GLU A 113 45.50 4.10 -27.56
CA GLU A 113 46.63 4.63 -26.71
C GLU A 113 46.52 6.06 -26.09
N THR A 114 47.25 6.50 -25.03
CA THR A 114 48.16 5.85 -24.04
C THR A 114 48.14 6.56 -22.64
N ASP A 115 48.34 5.75 -21.58
CA ASP A 115 48.97 5.91 -20.24
C ASP A 115 49.13 7.21 -19.39
N PHE A 116 48.96 6.96 -18.07
CA PHE A 116 49.74 7.38 -16.87
C PHE A 116 49.04 8.07 -15.66
N THR A 117 48.95 7.28 -14.58
CA THR A 117 49.08 7.60 -13.13
C THR A 117 47.98 8.32 -12.31
N LEU A 118 47.35 7.51 -11.44
CA LEU A 118 47.15 7.68 -9.99
C LEU A 118 46.70 9.05 -9.42
N ASN A 119 45.46 9.12 -8.91
CA ASN A 119 45.23 9.25 -7.46
C ASN A 119 43.77 8.99 -7.03
N THR A 120 43.61 8.55 -5.78
CA THR A 120 42.34 8.16 -5.14
C THR A 120 41.43 9.35 -4.81
N ALA A 121 40.20 9.36 -5.34
CA ALA A 121 39.05 10.02 -4.73
C ALA A 121 37.73 9.41 -5.23
N SER A 122 36.82 9.12 -4.30
CA SER A 122 35.56 8.40 -4.56
C SER A 122 34.51 9.29 -5.26
N ILE A 123 34.01 8.88 -6.43
CA ILE A 123 32.77 9.44 -7.00
C ILE A 123 31.95 8.28 -7.59
N SER A 124 30.84 7.94 -6.95
CA SER A 124 29.87 6.97 -7.46
C SER A 124 29.16 7.54 -8.69
N SER A 125 29.25 6.84 -9.82
CA SER A 125 28.64 7.25 -11.09
C SER A 125 27.14 6.94 -11.12
N ASN A 126 26.32 7.99 -11.06
CA ASN A 126 24.90 7.89 -11.42
C ASN A 126 24.75 7.64 -12.93
N LEU A 127 24.45 6.41 -13.32
CA LEU A 127 23.96 6.09 -14.65
C LEU A 127 22.44 6.29 -14.72
N SER A 128 22.02 7.50 -15.07
CA SER A 128 20.63 7.81 -15.41
C SER A 128 20.47 7.91 -16.92
N SER A 129 19.83 6.91 -17.55
CA SER A 129 19.33 7.06 -18.92
C SER A 129 18.07 7.94 -18.93
N PRO A 130 17.93 8.91 -19.85
CA PRO A 130 16.88 9.93 -19.77
C PRO A 130 15.60 9.51 -20.52
N SER A 131 14.46 9.49 -19.83
CA SER A 131 13.13 9.48 -20.49
C SER A 131 11.98 9.83 -19.54
N SER A 132 11.84 11.12 -19.22
CA SER A 132 10.54 11.73 -18.91
C SER A 132 10.67 13.24 -19.07
N SER A 133 9.76 13.86 -19.81
CA SER A 133 9.66 15.31 -19.90
C SER A 133 9.36 15.91 -18.52
N THR A 134 10.37 16.49 -17.88
CA THR A 134 10.22 17.31 -16.67
C THR A 134 10.53 18.75 -17.03
N VAL A 135 9.66 19.69 -16.65
CA VAL A 135 9.84 21.14 -16.88
C VAL A 135 10.97 21.72 -15.99
N ARG A 136 11.55 20.91 -15.10
CA ARG A 136 12.67 21.27 -14.23
C ARG A 136 14.02 21.16 -14.96
N GLU A 137 14.39 22.24 -15.66
CA GLU A 137 15.71 22.37 -16.29
C GLU A 137 16.83 22.77 -15.31
N GLU A 138 16.49 23.31 -14.14
CA GLU A 138 17.46 23.90 -13.22
C GLU A 138 17.94 22.92 -12.13
N ARG A 139 19.22 22.56 -12.19
CA ARG A 139 19.93 21.87 -11.09
C ARG A 139 19.98 22.77 -9.85
N TRP A 140 19.99 22.16 -8.65
CA TRP A 140 20.04 22.93 -7.40
C TRP A 140 21.20 23.95 -7.40
N PRO A 141 20.94 25.23 -7.11
CA PRO A 141 21.92 26.29 -7.29
C PRO A 141 23.02 26.24 -6.23
N ARG A 142 24.27 26.53 -6.64
CA ARG A 142 25.40 26.66 -5.69
C ARG A 142 25.25 27.83 -4.71
N VAL A 143 24.46 28.84 -5.09
CA VAL A 143 24.09 29.99 -4.26
C VAL A 143 22.59 30.21 -4.48
N PHE A 144 21.78 30.01 -3.44
CA PHE A 144 20.34 30.22 -3.54
C PHE A 144 20.00 31.71 -3.49
N LEU A 145 19.36 32.23 -4.54
CA LEU A 145 18.91 33.62 -4.59
C LEU A 145 17.52 33.72 -3.98
N ILE A 146 17.38 34.58 -2.97
CA ILE A 146 16.09 34.83 -2.31
C ILE A 146 15.16 35.57 -3.29
N PRO A 147 13.93 35.06 -3.54
CA PRO A 147 12.95 35.74 -4.38
C PRO A 147 12.53 37.07 -3.76
N ASN A 148 12.03 38.00 -4.57
CA ASN A 148 11.43 39.22 -4.03
C ASN A 148 10.06 38.90 -3.41
N PHE A 149 9.80 39.45 -2.23
CA PHE A 149 8.49 39.39 -1.59
C PHE A 149 7.56 40.49 -2.11
N SER A 150 6.34 40.59 -1.57
CA SER A 150 5.44 41.71 -1.85
C SER A 150 6.10 43.04 -1.48
N TYR A 151 5.66 44.13 -2.14
CA TYR A 151 6.24 45.46 -1.94
C TYR A 151 6.19 45.91 -0.46
N ASP A 152 5.10 45.58 0.25
CA ASP A 152 4.93 45.89 1.67
C ASP A 152 5.88 45.06 2.55
N VAL A 153 6.03 43.75 2.31
CA VAL A 153 7.00 42.91 3.04
C VAL A 153 8.43 43.37 2.79
N GLU A 154 8.83 43.61 1.54
CA GLU A 154 10.17 44.16 1.20
C GLU A 154 10.42 45.52 1.85
N PHE A 155 9.43 46.41 1.90
CA PHE A 155 9.54 47.71 2.55
C PHE A 155 9.71 47.59 4.07
N ARG A 156 8.93 46.70 4.72
CA ARG A 156 9.07 46.41 6.16
C ARG A 156 10.42 45.79 6.49
N LEU A 157 10.87 44.79 5.71
CA LEU A 157 12.17 44.14 5.88
C LEU A 157 13.35 45.12 5.65
N ARG A 158 13.23 46.05 4.70
CA ARG A 158 14.24 47.11 4.48
C ARG A 158 14.35 48.03 5.69
N LYS A 159 13.23 48.55 6.19
CA LYS A 159 13.22 49.38 7.42
C LYS A 159 13.74 48.61 8.63
N ALA A 160 13.43 47.33 8.74
CA ALA A 160 13.95 46.47 9.80
C ALA A 160 15.47 46.29 9.69
N ASN A 161 16.01 46.08 8.49
CA ASN A 161 17.46 46.04 8.26
C ASN A 161 18.13 47.38 8.64
N GLU A 162 17.55 48.53 8.26
CA GLU A 162 18.08 49.86 8.64
C GLU A 162 18.11 50.11 10.15
N VAL A 163 17.18 49.51 10.91
CA VAL A 163 17.17 49.54 12.39
C VAL A 163 18.20 48.55 12.95
N TYR A 164 18.29 47.36 12.37
CA TYR A 164 19.26 46.34 12.73
C TYR A 164 20.71 46.84 12.57
N GLU A 165 21.03 47.53 11.48
CA GLU A 165 22.35 48.13 11.25
C GLU A 165 22.71 49.21 12.29
N LYS A 166 21.72 49.94 12.83
CA LYS A 166 21.93 51.04 13.78
C LYS A 166 21.90 50.61 15.25
N GLN A 167 21.15 49.55 15.58
CA GLN A 167 20.81 49.18 16.96
C GLN A 167 20.93 47.68 17.24
N ASN A 168 21.36 46.87 16.26
CA ASN A 168 21.45 45.41 16.32
C ASN A 168 20.15 44.71 16.82
N THR A 169 19.00 45.35 16.60
CA THR A 169 17.69 44.95 17.12
C THR A 169 16.91 44.21 16.03
N THR A 170 16.44 43.01 16.33
CA THR A 170 15.64 42.16 15.44
C THR A 170 14.21 42.68 15.28
N ILE A 171 13.53 42.30 14.19
CA ILE A 171 12.12 42.64 13.95
C ILE A 171 11.20 41.57 14.54
N ASP A 172 10.14 42.00 15.23
CA ASP A 172 9.00 41.14 15.53
C ASP A 172 8.24 40.82 14.23
N VAL A 173 8.45 39.61 13.70
CA VAL A 173 7.87 39.19 12.42
C VAL A 173 6.44 38.71 12.64
N THR A 174 5.50 39.58 12.27
CA THR A 174 4.07 39.30 12.30
C THR A 174 3.72 38.08 11.43
N ARG A 175 2.63 37.39 11.81
CA ARG A 175 2.26 36.08 11.24
C ARG A 175 2.03 36.11 9.73
N ASP A 176 1.51 37.21 9.19
CA ASP A 176 1.33 37.50 7.77
C ASP A 176 2.67 37.51 7.03
N ILE A 177 3.63 38.33 7.47
CA ILE A 177 4.97 38.43 6.90
C ILE A 177 5.66 37.06 6.89
N LYS A 178 5.59 36.33 8.02
CA LYS A 178 6.18 34.99 8.14
C LYS A 178 5.58 33.97 7.17
N ILE A 179 4.26 34.02 6.95
CA ILE A 179 3.60 33.11 6.01
C ILE A 179 4.03 33.43 4.58
N GLU A 180 4.03 34.70 4.18
CA GLU A 180 4.38 35.11 2.81
C GLU A 180 5.83 34.75 2.45
N ILE A 181 6.79 35.05 3.33
CA ILE A 181 8.20 34.72 3.14
C ILE A 181 8.37 33.21 2.93
N LEU A 182 7.76 32.39 3.81
CA LEU A 182 7.86 30.93 3.72
C LEU A 182 7.11 30.36 2.50
N GLU A 183 6.03 30.99 2.03
CA GLU A 183 5.35 30.60 0.77
C GLU A 183 6.23 30.83 -0.45
N LYS A 184 6.78 32.05 -0.59
CA LYS A 184 7.65 32.39 -1.73
C LYS A 184 8.93 31.56 -1.76
N LEU A 185 9.50 31.26 -0.59
CA LEU A 185 10.64 30.35 -0.50
C LEU A 185 10.27 28.91 -0.86
N ALA A 186 9.15 28.36 -0.37
CA ALA A 186 8.73 27.01 -0.73
C ALA A 186 8.41 26.87 -2.23
N GLU A 187 7.77 27.88 -2.83
CA GLU A 187 7.53 27.97 -4.28
C GLU A 187 8.84 27.95 -5.08
N THR A 188 9.80 28.80 -4.70
CA THR A 188 11.11 28.91 -5.37
C THR A 188 12.00 27.68 -5.15
N MET A 189 11.94 27.04 -3.98
CA MET A 189 12.64 25.78 -3.74
C MET A 189 12.06 24.64 -4.58
N TYR A 190 10.73 24.64 -4.78
CA TYR A 190 10.03 23.61 -5.54
C TYR A 190 10.35 23.63 -7.03
N SER A 191 10.61 24.81 -7.63
CA SER A 191 11.02 24.89 -9.04
C SER A 191 12.35 24.18 -9.29
N PHE A 192 13.30 24.23 -8.35
CA PHE A 192 14.54 23.45 -8.43
C PHE A 192 14.32 21.98 -8.05
N LYS A 193 13.65 21.70 -6.92
CA LYS A 193 13.58 20.36 -6.34
C LYS A 193 12.35 20.15 -5.46
N ALA A 194 11.54 19.15 -5.78
CA ALA A 194 10.36 18.80 -4.98
C ALA A 194 10.71 18.34 -3.54
N PHE A 195 11.84 17.65 -3.37
CA PHE A 195 12.31 17.13 -2.08
C PHE A 195 13.73 17.64 -1.77
N PRO A 196 13.87 18.89 -1.29
CA PRO A 196 15.15 19.41 -0.84
C PRO A 196 15.62 18.68 0.43
N SER A 197 16.92 18.47 0.54
CA SER A 197 17.60 17.87 1.69
C SER A 197 17.76 18.88 2.82
N ASP A 198 18.07 18.40 4.02
CA ASP A 198 18.24 19.27 5.18
C ASP A 198 19.34 20.33 4.99
N SER A 199 20.46 19.98 4.34
CA SER A 199 21.55 20.92 4.01
C SER A 199 21.15 21.93 2.92
N GLU A 200 20.33 21.51 1.95
CA GLU A 200 19.77 22.42 0.94
C GLU A 200 18.78 23.41 1.56
N ILE A 201 18.01 23.01 2.57
CA ILE A 201 17.10 23.89 3.32
C ILE A 201 17.86 24.88 4.21
N GLU A 202 18.92 24.41 4.89
CA GLU A 202 19.83 25.25 5.69
C GLU A 202 20.51 26.33 4.83
N GLN A 203 20.94 25.98 3.60
CA GLN A 203 21.48 26.94 2.64
C GLN A 203 20.48 28.07 2.31
N VAL A 204 19.19 27.76 2.16
CA VAL A 204 18.14 28.77 1.92
C VAL A 204 17.93 29.67 3.14
N ALA A 205 17.93 29.10 4.35
CA ALA A 205 17.82 29.86 5.59
C ALA A 205 19.01 30.82 5.79
N LEU A 206 20.24 30.36 5.52
CA LEU A 206 21.45 31.18 5.55
C LEU A 206 21.40 32.32 4.51
N ALA A 207 20.95 32.03 3.28
CA ALA A 207 20.76 33.05 2.25
C ALA A 207 19.71 34.11 2.65
N LEU A 208 18.63 33.68 3.33
CA LEU A 208 17.58 34.58 3.82
C LEU A 208 18.12 35.53 4.90
N VAL A 209 18.82 35.00 5.90
CA VAL A 209 19.44 35.81 6.97
C VAL A 209 20.56 36.70 6.42
N SER A 210 21.29 36.28 5.38
CA SER A 210 22.31 37.11 4.73
C SER A 210 21.70 38.30 3.96
N ARG A 211 20.51 38.16 3.37
CA ARG A 211 19.80 39.25 2.69
C ARG A 211 19.02 40.13 3.69
N HIS A 212 18.51 39.53 4.77
CA HIS A 212 17.72 40.20 5.79
C HIS A 212 18.24 39.89 7.21
N PRO A 213 19.35 40.52 7.65
CA PRO A 213 19.95 40.29 8.97
C PRO A 213 19.00 40.50 10.15
N CYS A 214 17.96 41.33 9.99
CA CYS A 214 16.92 41.52 11.00
C CYS A 214 16.13 40.25 11.39
N LEU A 215 16.24 39.17 10.60
CA LEU A 215 15.57 37.88 10.82
C LEU A 215 16.40 36.85 11.62
N ARG A 216 17.62 37.19 12.07
CA ARG A 216 18.65 36.25 12.57
C ARG A 216 18.23 35.35 13.74
N GLU A 217 17.29 35.76 14.59
CA GLU A 217 16.85 34.99 15.77
C GLU A 217 15.71 34.00 15.49
N LEU A 218 15.16 33.98 14.27
CA LEU A 218 14.10 33.06 13.89
C LEU A 218 14.72 31.72 13.47
N GLY A 219 14.41 30.65 14.21
CA GLY A 219 14.73 29.26 13.84
C GLY A 219 14.04 28.82 12.55
N CYS A 220 14.58 29.26 11.41
CA CYS A 220 13.96 29.20 10.09
C CYS A 220 13.83 27.77 9.57
N ASP A 221 14.79 26.90 9.88
CA ASP A 221 14.95 25.58 9.27
C ASP A 221 13.75 24.66 9.52
N THR A 222 13.21 24.67 10.74
CA THR A 222 12.00 23.90 11.07
C THR A 222 10.78 24.45 10.35
N GLY A 223 10.59 25.78 10.35
CA GLY A 223 9.48 26.45 9.69
C GLY A 223 9.46 26.21 8.17
N LEU A 224 10.62 26.25 7.53
CA LEU A 224 10.77 26.04 6.10
C LEU A 224 10.57 24.56 5.71
N LYS A 225 11.07 23.60 6.51
CA LYS A 225 10.75 22.16 6.36
C LYS A 225 9.24 21.90 6.41
N PHE A 226 8.54 22.42 7.43
CA PHE A 226 7.08 22.27 7.55
C PHE A 226 6.34 22.95 6.40
N LYS A 227 6.76 24.15 5.98
CA LYS A 227 6.11 24.85 4.88
C LYS A 227 6.28 24.13 3.55
N MET A 228 7.48 23.64 3.24
CA MET A 228 7.75 22.84 2.04
C MET A 228 6.94 21.54 2.02
N GLY A 229 6.76 20.89 3.19
CA GLY A 229 5.85 19.75 3.34
C GLY A 229 4.39 20.08 3.00
N ASN A 230 3.88 21.21 3.51
CA ASN A 230 2.52 21.70 3.24
C ASN A 230 2.34 22.14 1.78
N TYR A 231 3.34 22.81 1.20
CA TYR A 231 3.34 23.24 -0.20
C TYR A 231 3.20 22.05 -1.15
N ARG A 232 3.98 20.99 -0.94
CA ARG A 232 3.79 19.71 -1.64
C ARG A 232 2.40 19.12 -1.46
N GLN A 233 1.82 19.19 -0.26
CA GLN A 233 0.48 18.65 -0.03
C GLN A 233 -0.60 19.45 -0.79
N ASN A 234 -0.47 20.77 -0.85
CA ASN A 234 -1.38 21.62 -1.61
C ASN A 234 -1.29 21.33 -3.12
N LEU A 235 -0.07 21.16 -3.66
CA LEU A 235 0.13 20.78 -5.05
C LEU A 235 -0.43 19.38 -5.37
N ARG A 236 -0.28 18.39 -4.48
CA ARG A 236 -0.98 17.08 -4.62
C ARG A 236 -2.49 17.23 -4.63
N ASN A 237 -3.06 18.02 -3.71
CA ASN A 237 -4.50 18.26 -3.66
C ASN A 237 -5.03 18.98 -4.93
N ALA A 238 -4.15 19.67 -5.67
CA ALA A 238 -4.45 20.33 -6.94
C ALA A 238 -4.21 19.43 -8.18
N GLY A 239 -3.83 18.15 -8.01
CA GLY A 239 -3.60 17.22 -9.12
C GLY A 239 -2.23 17.37 -9.81
N CYS A 240 -1.20 17.85 -9.10
CA CYS A 240 0.14 17.97 -9.66
C CYS A 240 0.83 16.61 -9.80
N SER A 241 0.77 16.04 -11.01
CA SER A 241 1.32 14.74 -11.41
C SER A 241 2.84 14.57 -11.25
N GLU A 242 3.55 15.63 -10.87
CA GLU A 242 4.97 15.59 -10.50
C GLU A 242 5.23 15.18 -9.04
N LEU A 243 4.20 15.25 -8.19
CA LEU A 243 4.21 14.80 -6.80
C LEU A 243 3.48 13.49 -6.58
N ASP A 244 2.75 13.04 -7.60
CA ASP A 244 2.38 11.65 -7.73
C ASP A 244 3.66 10.88 -8.07
N ASN A 245 4.14 10.11 -7.09
CA ASN A 245 5.16 9.10 -7.35
C ASN A 245 4.67 8.24 -8.51
N LYS A 246 5.43 8.13 -9.62
CA LYS A 246 5.14 7.21 -10.74
C LYS A 246 5.16 5.75 -10.27
N ARG A 247 4.07 5.37 -9.63
CA ARG A 247 3.54 4.04 -9.27
C ARG A 247 2.01 4.17 -9.18
N ASP A 248 1.44 4.94 -10.10
CA ASP A 248 0.00 5.00 -10.35
C ASP A 248 -0.32 3.92 -11.40
N ASP A 249 -0.17 2.68 -10.96
CA ASP A 249 -1.09 1.64 -11.40
C ASP A 249 -2.36 1.82 -10.56
N GLY A 250 -3.54 1.73 -11.19
CA GLY A 250 -4.84 2.07 -10.59
C GLY A 250 -5.32 1.11 -9.48
N SER A 251 -4.41 0.32 -8.93
CA SER A 251 -4.63 -0.78 -8.00
C SER A 251 -4.38 -0.43 -6.53
N ARG A 252 -3.92 0.78 -6.21
CA ARG A 252 -3.53 1.16 -4.84
C ARG A 252 -4.70 1.25 -3.86
N VAL A 253 -4.95 0.13 -3.20
CA VAL A 253 -5.69 0.01 -1.94
C VAL A 253 -5.15 1.04 -0.94
N PRO A 254 -6.02 1.73 -0.16
CA PRO A 254 -5.55 2.71 0.82
C PRO A 254 -4.60 2.07 1.84
N HIS A 255 -3.35 2.54 1.90
CA HIS A 255 -2.39 2.05 2.88
C HIS A 255 -2.86 2.35 4.31
N LYS A 256 -3.00 1.30 5.15
CA LYS A 256 -3.28 1.42 6.58
C LYS A 256 -2.24 2.34 7.22
N LYS A 257 -2.69 3.40 7.90
CA LYS A 257 -1.81 4.31 8.65
C LYS A 257 -1.28 3.64 9.92
N PRO A 258 -0.07 3.98 10.38
CA PRO A 258 0.45 3.52 11.67
C PRO A 258 -0.54 3.83 12.79
N ARG A 259 -0.80 2.84 13.64
CA ARG A 259 -1.44 3.07 14.93
C ARG A 259 -0.44 3.73 15.86
N ARG A 260 -0.90 4.53 16.83
CA ARG A 260 0.00 5.22 17.77
C ARG A 260 0.88 4.26 18.61
N SER A 261 0.46 3.02 18.78
CA SER A 261 1.23 1.95 19.44
C SER A 261 2.21 1.21 18.52
N GLU A 262 2.16 1.43 17.20
CA GLU A 262 3.09 0.86 16.23
C GLU A 262 4.30 1.80 16.10
N ILE A 263 5.15 1.79 17.15
CA ILE A 263 6.32 2.67 17.29
C ILE A 263 7.30 2.45 16.12
N ASN A 264 7.56 1.18 15.79
CA ASN A 264 8.46 0.76 14.72
C ASN A 264 7.65 0.32 13.49
N PHE A 265 6.84 1.23 12.95
CA PHE A 265 5.96 0.94 11.81
C PHE A 265 6.71 0.71 10.49
N LEU A 266 7.75 1.49 10.26
CA LEU A 266 8.72 1.42 9.15
C LEU A 266 10.08 1.86 9.73
N PRO A 267 10.83 0.96 10.39
CA PRO A 267 12.14 1.30 10.94
C PRO A 267 13.18 1.43 9.81
N ASP A 268 14.20 2.26 10.03
CA ASP A 268 15.36 2.35 9.13
C ASP A 268 16.22 1.08 9.22
N ASN A 269 16.97 0.79 8.15
CA ASN A 269 17.93 -0.31 8.13
C ASN A 269 19.09 -0.05 9.13
N PRO A 270 19.73 -1.09 9.71
CA PRO A 270 20.88 -0.91 10.58
C PRO A 270 22.05 -0.22 9.85
N VAL A 271 22.83 0.57 10.58
CA VAL A 271 23.94 1.35 10.01
C VAL A 271 24.94 0.43 9.29
N GLY A 272 25.09 0.63 7.98
CA GLY A 272 25.99 -0.15 7.12
C GLY A 272 25.34 -1.33 6.39
N LEU A 273 24.03 -1.57 6.57
CA LEU A 273 23.27 -2.56 5.80
C LEU A 273 22.30 -1.87 4.83
N ASP A 274 22.41 -2.20 3.54
CA ASP A 274 21.42 -1.83 2.53
C ASP A 274 20.35 -2.93 2.38
N ASP A 275 19.34 -2.68 1.55
CA ASP A 275 18.27 -3.65 1.30
C ASP A 275 18.81 -4.96 0.71
N ALA A 276 19.87 -4.90 -0.11
CA ALA A 276 20.46 -6.07 -0.77
C ALA A 276 21.20 -6.98 0.22
N ALA A 277 21.93 -6.41 1.18
CA ALA A 277 22.55 -7.15 2.27
C ALA A 277 21.49 -7.81 3.18
N LEU A 278 20.39 -7.11 3.49
CA LEU A 278 19.29 -7.68 4.25
C LEU A 278 18.54 -8.79 3.48
N GLU A 279 18.44 -8.68 2.16
CA GLU A 279 17.84 -9.71 1.31
C GLU A 279 18.69 -11.00 1.30
N HIS A 280 20.02 -10.89 1.33
CA HIS A 280 20.89 -12.05 1.54
C HIS A 280 20.72 -12.67 2.95
N GLU A 281 20.50 -11.85 3.98
CA GLU A 281 20.22 -12.34 5.33
C GLU A 281 18.83 -13.00 5.46
N ARG A 282 17.85 -12.69 4.58
CA ARG A 282 16.49 -13.28 4.53
C ARG A 282 16.50 -14.79 4.29
N ASP A 283 17.44 -15.31 3.51
CA ASP A 283 17.57 -16.75 3.27
C ASP A 283 17.87 -17.52 4.57
N GLN A 284 18.58 -16.87 5.51
CA GLN A 284 19.04 -17.53 6.72
C GLN A 284 17.92 -17.97 7.69
N PRO A 285 16.89 -17.17 8.04
CA PRO A 285 15.78 -17.64 8.88
C PRO A 285 14.92 -18.68 8.15
N GLU A 286 14.73 -18.56 6.83
CA GLU A 286 14.01 -19.56 6.02
C GLU A 286 14.68 -20.95 6.10
N LEU A 287 16.02 -20.99 5.94
CA LEU A 287 16.82 -22.20 6.10
C LEU A 287 16.88 -22.72 7.54
N GLU A 288 16.65 -21.89 8.55
CA GLU A 288 16.64 -22.30 9.97
C GLU A 288 15.35 -23.07 10.31
N VAL A 289 14.20 -22.58 9.84
CA VAL A 289 12.88 -23.19 10.04
C VAL A 289 12.76 -24.56 9.36
N LYS A 290 13.44 -24.76 8.23
CA LYS A 290 13.47 -26.04 7.51
C LYS A 290 14.29 -27.14 8.20
N LYS A 291 14.97 -26.85 9.32
CA LYS A 291 15.77 -27.85 10.05
C LYS A 291 14.91 -28.67 11.01
N ARG A 292 15.17 -29.97 11.04
CA ARG A 292 14.61 -30.89 12.06
C ARG A 292 14.91 -30.46 13.50
N ASN A 293 16.11 -29.93 13.74
CA ASN A 293 16.53 -29.36 15.01
C ASN A 293 16.69 -27.84 14.83
N MET A 294 15.56 -27.13 14.79
CA MET A 294 15.52 -25.67 14.68
C MET A 294 16.11 -25.02 15.94
N ASP A 295 17.12 -24.16 15.78
CA ASP A 295 17.65 -23.35 16.86
C ASP A 295 16.85 -22.05 16.97
N MET A 296 15.99 -21.98 17.98
CA MET A 296 15.15 -20.81 18.23
C MET A 296 15.95 -19.56 18.61
N THR A 297 17.11 -19.69 19.26
CA THR A 297 17.97 -18.54 19.60
C THR A 297 18.53 -17.94 18.31
N LYS A 298 19.03 -18.80 17.42
CA LYS A 298 19.55 -18.39 16.11
C LYS A 298 18.45 -17.83 15.20
N LEU A 299 17.25 -18.40 15.23
CA LEU A 299 16.09 -17.86 14.52
C LEU A 299 15.71 -16.48 15.05
N ASN A 300 15.66 -16.28 16.37
CA ASN A 300 15.36 -14.99 17.00
C ASN A 300 16.31 -13.88 16.52
N THR A 301 17.63 -14.11 16.56
CA THR A 301 18.63 -13.14 16.09
C THR A 301 18.45 -12.78 14.61
N LYS A 302 18.19 -13.78 13.75
CA LYS A 302 17.96 -13.56 12.31
C LYS A 302 16.65 -12.82 12.02
N MET A 303 15.58 -13.16 12.74
CA MET A 303 14.29 -12.49 12.62
C MET A 303 14.37 -11.04 13.12
N GLU A 304 15.23 -10.75 14.11
CA GLU A 304 15.51 -9.40 14.57
C GLU A 304 16.32 -8.57 13.56
N SER A 305 17.43 -9.09 13.03
CA SER A 305 18.25 -8.37 12.04
C SER A 305 17.49 -8.05 10.74
N THR A 306 16.61 -8.95 10.31
CA THR A 306 15.80 -8.81 9.09
C THR A 306 14.49 -8.03 9.29
N PHE A 307 14.18 -7.56 10.51
CA PHE A 307 12.93 -6.87 10.81
C PHE A 307 12.64 -5.64 9.93
N PRO A 308 13.60 -4.74 9.63
CA PRO A 308 13.32 -3.58 8.78
C PRO A 308 12.92 -3.94 7.35
N LEU A 309 13.63 -4.89 6.72
CA LEU A 309 13.31 -5.39 5.38
C LEU A 309 11.91 -6.01 5.33
N ARG A 310 11.62 -6.96 6.23
CA ARG A 310 10.31 -7.62 6.30
C ARG A 310 9.18 -6.62 6.55
N ARG A 311 9.41 -5.62 7.40
CA ARG A 311 8.40 -4.60 7.69
C ARG A 311 8.17 -3.67 6.50
N LYS A 312 9.24 -3.30 5.78
CA LYS A 312 9.18 -2.51 4.55
C LYS A 312 8.39 -3.21 3.45
N GLU A 313 8.63 -4.50 3.26
CA GLU A 313 7.90 -5.38 2.34
C GLU A 313 6.40 -5.42 2.69
N ILE A 314 6.06 -5.87 3.91
CA ILE A 314 4.67 -6.02 4.37
C ILE A 314 3.87 -4.70 4.29
N VAL A 315 4.47 -3.56 4.64
CA VAL A 315 3.76 -2.27 4.69
C VAL A 315 3.60 -1.63 3.31
N ASN A 316 4.66 -1.64 2.49
CA ASN A 316 4.70 -0.88 1.23
C ASN A 316 4.22 -1.69 0.03
N GLU A 317 4.49 -2.99 0.00
CA GLU A 317 4.17 -3.88 -1.12
C GLU A 317 2.85 -4.61 -0.90
N GLN A 318 2.45 -4.81 0.36
CA GLN A 318 1.19 -5.46 0.77
C GLN A 318 0.94 -6.81 0.06
N PRO A 319 1.93 -7.73 0.05
CA PRO A 319 1.76 -9.05 -0.54
C PRO A 319 0.68 -9.86 0.19
N LEU A 320 0.07 -10.80 -0.52
CA LEU A 320 -0.87 -11.77 0.06
C LEU A 320 -0.21 -12.56 1.19
N VAL A 321 -1.00 -12.96 2.19
CA VAL A 321 -0.48 -13.67 3.37
C VAL A 321 0.16 -15.02 3.01
N SER A 322 -0.27 -15.67 1.92
CA SER A 322 0.40 -16.85 1.35
C SER A 322 1.84 -16.56 0.92
N VAL A 323 2.07 -15.46 0.19
CA VAL A 323 3.41 -15.02 -0.25
C VAL A 323 4.29 -14.68 0.94
N ILE A 324 3.74 -14.03 1.98
CA ILE A 324 4.48 -13.77 3.23
C ILE A 324 4.82 -15.09 3.94
N LYS A 325 3.92 -16.09 3.95
CA LYS A 325 4.15 -17.41 4.56
C LYS A 325 5.27 -18.19 3.85
N GLU A 326 5.34 -18.10 2.53
CA GLU A 326 6.42 -18.71 1.74
C GLU A 326 7.77 -18.00 1.94
N ARG A 327 7.78 -16.67 1.95
CA ARG A 327 8.99 -15.85 1.98
C ARG A 327 9.55 -15.59 3.39
N TRP A 328 8.69 -15.66 4.41
CA TRP A 328 9.02 -15.46 5.82
C TRP A 328 8.36 -16.54 6.71
N PRO A 329 8.60 -17.85 6.48
CA PRO A 329 7.90 -18.93 7.19
C PRO A 329 8.13 -18.89 8.71
N GLY A 330 9.27 -18.39 9.16
CA GLY A 330 9.57 -18.19 10.58
C GLY A 330 8.63 -17.21 11.28
N LEU A 331 7.97 -16.30 10.55
CA LEU A 331 6.98 -15.38 11.12
C LEU A 331 5.73 -16.11 11.63
N PHE A 332 5.44 -17.30 11.11
CA PHE A 332 4.24 -18.10 11.42
C PHE A 332 4.51 -19.15 12.52
N LEU A 333 5.35 -18.79 13.49
CA LEU A 333 5.59 -19.54 14.73
C LEU A 333 5.08 -18.69 15.92
N GLU A 334 4.44 -19.28 16.93
CA GLU A 334 3.85 -18.55 18.06
C GLU A 334 4.83 -17.54 18.69
N GLU A 335 6.06 -17.99 18.96
CA GLU A 335 7.11 -17.16 19.56
C GLU A 335 7.53 -16.00 18.66
N GLN A 336 7.63 -16.21 17.34
CA GLN A 336 7.97 -15.13 16.41
C GLN A 336 6.80 -14.17 16.17
N VAL A 337 5.55 -14.61 16.23
CA VAL A 337 4.38 -13.71 16.21
C VAL A 337 4.42 -12.78 17.42
N CYS A 338 4.73 -13.31 18.61
CA CYS A 338 4.88 -12.52 19.84
C CYS A 338 6.09 -11.57 19.77
N ALA A 339 7.24 -12.06 19.30
CA ALA A 339 8.45 -11.26 19.15
C ALA A 339 8.27 -10.15 18.10
N GLU A 340 7.65 -10.42 16.96
CA GLU A 340 7.40 -9.41 15.92
C GLU A 340 6.43 -8.34 16.40
N PHE A 341 5.36 -8.73 17.10
CA PHE A 341 4.46 -7.79 17.76
C PHE A 341 5.25 -6.88 18.72
N GLN A 342 6.14 -7.45 19.54
CA GLN A 342 6.98 -6.69 20.45
C GLN A 342 7.99 -5.80 19.71
N ARG A 343 8.57 -6.22 18.58
CA ARG A 343 9.44 -5.39 17.73
C ARG A 343 8.70 -4.17 17.17
N ILE A 344 7.47 -4.36 16.67
CA ILE A 344 6.65 -3.28 16.09
C ILE A 344 6.23 -2.25 17.15
N THR A 345 6.06 -2.67 18.41
CA THR A 345 5.22 -1.93 19.38
C THR A 345 5.77 -1.77 20.79
N CYS A 346 6.88 -2.44 21.11
CA CYS A 346 7.54 -2.50 22.41
C CYS A 346 6.73 -3.12 23.58
N VAL A 347 5.67 -3.88 23.31
CA VAL A 347 4.91 -4.63 24.34
C VAL A 347 5.00 -6.13 24.14
N ASP A 348 5.30 -6.86 25.22
CA ASP A 348 5.16 -8.32 25.30
C ASP A 348 3.67 -8.69 25.26
N LEU A 349 3.22 -9.20 24.10
CA LEU A 349 1.85 -9.61 23.85
C LEU A 349 1.38 -10.71 24.81
N LYS A 350 2.18 -11.76 24.97
CA LYS A 350 1.81 -12.98 25.72
C LYS A 350 1.61 -12.65 27.19
N THR A 351 2.56 -11.93 27.77
CA THR A 351 2.49 -11.48 29.16
C THR A 351 1.36 -10.47 29.40
N ALA A 352 1.12 -9.52 28.48
CA ALA A 352 0.02 -8.56 28.61
C ALA A 352 -1.36 -9.25 28.53
N PHE A 353 -1.58 -10.02 27.46
CA PHE A 353 -2.84 -10.69 27.16
C PHE A 353 -3.23 -11.70 28.25
N MET A 354 -2.30 -12.56 28.68
CA MET A 354 -2.57 -13.56 29.71
C MET A 354 -2.80 -12.93 31.09
N ARG A 355 -2.10 -11.83 31.44
CA ARG A 355 -2.38 -11.09 32.68
C ARG A 355 -3.80 -10.52 32.67
N ALA A 356 -4.25 -9.97 31.55
CA ALA A 356 -5.60 -9.43 31.41
C ALA A 356 -6.69 -10.52 31.44
N LEU A 357 -6.47 -11.68 30.80
CA LEU A 357 -7.38 -12.83 30.91
C LEU A 357 -7.56 -13.30 32.35
N ASN A 358 -6.45 -13.49 33.08
CA ASN A 358 -6.46 -13.87 34.49
C ASN A 358 -7.24 -12.86 35.34
N LYS A 359 -7.10 -11.55 35.05
CA LYS A 359 -7.77 -10.47 35.77
C LYS A 359 -9.27 -10.36 35.45
N TYR A 360 -9.66 -10.41 34.17
CA TYR A 360 -10.99 -9.99 33.73
C TYR A 360 -11.96 -11.14 33.37
N SER A 361 -11.49 -12.38 33.21
CA SER A 361 -12.34 -13.48 32.74
C SER A 361 -13.56 -13.78 33.63
N ASN A 362 -13.39 -13.79 34.96
CA ASN A 362 -14.51 -13.93 35.91
C ASN A 362 -15.54 -12.79 35.77
N ALA A 363 -15.07 -11.54 35.64
CA ALA A 363 -15.92 -10.37 35.52
C ALA A 363 -16.72 -10.40 34.20
N LEU A 364 -16.07 -10.77 33.09
CA LEU A 364 -16.71 -10.99 31.79
C LEU A 364 -17.82 -12.03 31.89
N ILE A 365 -17.55 -13.23 32.44
CA ILE A 365 -18.56 -14.29 32.56
C ILE A 365 -19.74 -13.88 33.46
N LYS A 366 -19.50 -13.13 34.55
CA LYS A 366 -20.57 -12.55 35.37
C LYS A 366 -21.41 -11.53 34.59
N MET A 367 -20.78 -10.69 33.77
CA MET A 367 -21.44 -9.75 32.87
C MET A 367 -22.21 -10.45 31.72
N TYR A 368 -21.75 -11.61 31.28
CA TYR A 368 -22.42 -12.44 30.28
C TYR A 368 -23.67 -13.09 30.89
N ARG A 369 -23.56 -13.74 32.05
CA ARG A 369 -24.69 -14.35 32.78
C ARG A 369 -25.81 -13.34 33.06
N SER A 370 -25.48 -12.15 33.57
CA SER A 370 -26.45 -11.07 33.85
C SER A 370 -27.17 -10.51 32.61
N LYS A 371 -26.68 -10.80 31.40
CA LYS A 371 -27.28 -10.38 30.12
C LYS A 371 -27.60 -11.54 29.17
N SER A 372 -27.54 -12.79 29.64
CA SER A 372 -27.63 -13.99 28.78
C SER A 372 -28.88 -13.99 27.92
N LYS A 373 -30.04 -13.64 28.51
CA LYS A 373 -31.33 -13.50 27.79
C LYS A 373 -31.30 -12.49 26.64
N ASP A 374 -30.60 -11.36 26.80
CA ASP A 374 -30.48 -10.34 25.75
C ASP A 374 -29.51 -10.77 24.64
N LEU A 375 -28.52 -11.62 24.99
CA LEU A 375 -27.39 -11.97 24.15
C LEU A 375 -27.66 -13.17 23.23
N GLY A 376 -28.78 -13.87 23.43
CA GLY A 376 -29.27 -14.95 22.57
C GLY A 376 -28.70 -16.33 22.91
N ASP A 377 -29.20 -17.34 22.21
CA ASP A 377 -28.92 -18.75 22.51
C ASP A 377 -27.44 -19.12 22.40
N ASP A 378 -26.66 -18.47 21.53
CA ASP A 378 -25.22 -18.74 21.40
C ASP A 378 -24.44 -18.34 22.65
N MET A 379 -24.80 -17.22 23.29
CA MET A 379 -24.22 -16.85 24.59
C MET A 379 -24.64 -17.85 25.67
N LYS A 380 -25.88 -18.32 25.64
CA LYS A 380 -26.35 -19.35 26.56
C LYS A 380 -25.56 -20.66 26.38
N ARG A 381 -25.40 -21.15 25.16
CA ARG A 381 -24.59 -22.34 24.82
C ARG A 381 -23.15 -22.23 25.32
N ILE A 382 -22.51 -21.07 25.17
CA ILE A 382 -21.15 -20.82 25.67
C ILE A 382 -21.09 -20.92 27.21
N LEU A 383 -22.10 -20.41 27.91
CA LEU A 383 -22.17 -20.48 29.37
C LEU A 383 -22.53 -21.89 29.87
N ASP A 384 -23.52 -22.54 29.27
CA ASP A 384 -23.92 -23.91 29.59
C ASP A 384 -22.72 -24.87 29.37
N HIS A 385 -21.99 -24.74 28.26
CA HIS A 385 -20.77 -25.51 27.98
C HIS A 385 -19.64 -25.24 28.99
N PHE A 386 -19.53 -24.04 29.55
CA PHE A 386 -18.56 -23.74 30.61
C PHE A 386 -18.95 -24.37 31.94
N ASP A 387 -20.25 -24.35 32.28
CA ASP A 387 -20.79 -24.88 33.53
C ASP A 387 -20.74 -26.43 33.58
N GLU A 388 -20.65 -27.09 32.42
CA GLU A 388 -20.37 -28.53 32.28
C GLU A 388 -18.92 -28.95 32.62
N GLN A 389 -17.95 -28.03 32.64
CA GLN A 389 -16.52 -28.38 32.75
C GLN A 389 -16.10 -28.60 34.20
N THR A 390 -15.59 -29.80 34.49
CA THR A 390 -15.12 -30.21 35.82
C THR A 390 -13.59 -30.23 35.94
N THR A 391 -12.88 -30.18 34.81
CA THR A 391 -11.42 -30.15 34.69
C THR A 391 -10.96 -28.89 33.94
N ASP A 392 -9.68 -28.53 34.06
CA ASP A 392 -9.06 -27.36 33.42
C ASP A 392 -9.91 -26.08 33.41
N ILE A 393 -10.52 -25.80 34.56
CA ILE A 393 -11.48 -24.71 34.76
C ILE A 393 -10.84 -23.36 34.37
N LEU A 394 -9.53 -23.20 34.52
CA LEU A 394 -8.81 -21.98 34.15
C LEU A 394 -8.78 -21.77 32.63
N SER A 395 -8.40 -22.78 31.83
CA SER A 395 -8.39 -22.69 30.38
C SER A 395 -9.80 -22.49 29.83
N HIS A 396 -10.76 -23.32 30.27
CA HIS A 396 -12.16 -23.18 29.86
C HIS A 396 -12.72 -21.80 30.23
N ARG A 397 -12.35 -21.23 31.38
CA ARG A 397 -12.75 -19.86 31.76
C ARG A 397 -12.18 -18.80 30.82
N HIS A 398 -10.92 -18.92 30.42
CA HIS A 398 -10.30 -18.00 29.46
C HIS A 398 -10.93 -18.13 28.06
N ALA A 399 -11.14 -19.36 27.58
CA ALA A 399 -11.81 -19.63 26.31
C ALA A 399 -13.24 -19.07 26.30
N THR A 400 -14.03 -19.31 27.36
CA THR A 400 -15.40 -18.82 27.53
C THR A 400 -15.45 -17.29 27.54
N ALA A 401 -14.53 -16.65 28.25
CA ALA A 401 -14.43 -15.19 28.31
C ALA A 401 -14.18 -14.58 26.91
N LEU A 402 -13.32 -15.20 26.08
CA LEU A 402 -13.02 -14.73 24.73
C LEU A 402 -14.13 -15.05 23.73
N ARG A 403 -14.67 -16.28 23.72
CA ARG A 403 -15.79 -16.68 22.82
C ARG A 403 -17.02 -15.80 23.04
N GLY A 404 -17.36 -15.47 24.29
CA GLY A 404 -18.48 -14.58 24.59
C GLY A 404 -18.24 -13.09 24.26
N LEU A 405 -16.99 -12.66 23.99
CA LEU A 405 -16.65 -11.24 23.91
C LEU A 405 -17.29 -10.53 22.70
N HIS A 406 -17.28 -11.16 21.52
CA HIS A 406 -17.88 -10.58 20.31
C HIS A 406 -19.42 -10.48 20.42
N LEU A 407 -20.06 -11.49 21.01
CA LEU A 407 -21.49 -11.46 21.32
C LEU A 407 -21.82 -10.34 22.31
N TYR A 408 -21.06 -10.18 23.39
CA TYR A 408 -21.28 -9.11 24.38
C TYR A 408 -21.13 -7.71 23.77
N LEU A 409 -20.14 -7.53 22.90
CA LEU A 409 -19.88 -6.29 22.19
C LEU A 409 -20.77 -6.09 20.96
N ARG A 410 -21.71 -7.01 20.68
CA ARG A 410 -22.63 -6.95 19.52
C ARG A 410 -21.87 -6.68 18.21
N ASP A 411 -20.73 -7.37 18.07
CA ASP A 411 -20.02 -7.52 16.82
C ASP A 411 -20.80 -8.51 15.93
N ARG A 412 -20.71 -8.35 14.61
CA ARG A 412 -21.59 -9.05 13.65
C ARG A 412 -21.05 -10.39 13.17
N ASP A 413 -19.73 -10.51 13.13
CA ASP A 413 -19.07 -11.71 12.65
C ASP A 413 -18.65 -12.56 13.86
N ALA A 414 -18.65 -13.89 13.73
CA ALA A 414 -18.03 -14.77 14.72
C ALA A 414 -16.52 -14.79 14.49
N ILE A 415 -15.72 -14.81 15.56
CA ILE A 415 -14.26 -14.93 15.43
C ILE A 415 -13.81 -16.37 15.13
N SER A 416 -14.68 -17.35 15.36
CA SER A 416 -14.34 -18.76 15.31
C SER A 416 -15.36 -19.59 14.54
N LYS A 417 -14.88 -20.64 13.88
CA LYS A 417 -15.66 -21.70 13.24
C LYS A 417 -15.17 -23.07 13.70
N THR A 418 -16.01 -24.08 13.57
CA THR A 418 -15.67 -25.49 13.84
C THR A 418 -15.69 -26.27 12.53
N CYS A 419 -14.75 -27.19 12.35
CA CYS A 419 -14.75 -28.20 11.28
C CYS A 419 -14.44 -29.59 11.84
N LEU A 420 -14.61 -30.60 10.99
CA LEU A 420 -14.07 -31.93 11.18
C LEU A 420 -12.61 -31.99 10.75
N ASP A 421 -11.84 -32.93 11.30
CA ASP A 421 -10.50 -33.27 10.81
C ASP A 421 -10.51 -33.93 9.42
N THR A 422 -11.66 -34.49 9.02
CA THR A 422 -11.93 -35.04 7.69
C THR A 422 -12.45 -34.01 6.67
N ASP A 423 -12.78 -32.78 7.08
CA ASP A 423 -13.30 -31.74 6.18
C ASP A 423 -12.21 -31.25 5.20
N LEU A 424 -12.56 -31.13 3.92
CA LEU A 424 -11.68 -30.53 2.91
C LEU A 424 -11.44 -29.04 3.22
N GLU A 425 -10.19 -28.56 3.14
CA GLU A 425 -9.80 -27.19 3.52
C GLU A 425 -10.68 -26.11 2.88
N GLU A 426 -10.93 -26.23 1.57
CA GLU A 426 -11.80 -25.32 0.80
C GLU A 426 -13.20 -25.13 1.40
N THR A 427 -13.69 -26.10 2.18
CA THR A 427 -15.03 -26.06 2.80
C THR A 427 -15.10 -25.02 3.90
N TYR A 428 -14.08 -24.97 4.77
CA TYR A 428 -14.06 -24.10 5.94
C TYR A 428 -13.34 -22.77 5.70
N THR A 429 -12.38 -22.70 4.77
CA THR A 429 -11.68 -21.46 4.40
C THR A 429 -12.48 -20.55 3.47
N ARG A 430 -13.37 -21.10 2.62
CA ARG A 430 -14.11 -20.33 1.60
C ARG A 430 -14.90 -19.17 2.22
N GLY A 431 -14.55 -17.95 1.78
CA GLY A 431 -15.15 -16.70 2.24
C GLY A 431 -14.67 -16.21 3.62
N VAL A 432 -13.78 -16.94 4.30
CA VAL A 432 -13.21 -16.54 5.59
C VAL A 432 -12.00 -15.63 5.36
N LYS A 433 -12.20 -14.32 5.49
CA LYS A 433 -11.08 -13.36 5.43
C LYS A 433 -10.16 -13.43 6.64
N LEU A 434 -10.70 -13.83 7.78
CA LEU A 434 -10.05 -13.87 9.08
C LEU A 434 -10.86 -14.77 10.02
N GLY A 435 -10.21 -15.63 10.80
CA GLY A 435 -10.87 -16.39 11.86
C GLY A 435 -9.97 -17.44 12.53
N ILE A 436 -10.48 -18.00 13.63
CA ILE A 436 -9.93 -19.17 14.31
C ILE A 436 -10.74 -20.39 13.89
N LEU A 437 -10.08 -21.45 13.49
CA LEU A 437 -10.68 -22.75 13.22
C LEU A 437 -10.48 -23.64 14.45
N GLU A 438 -11.55 -24.30 14.87
CA GLU A 438 -11.55 -25.34 15.90
C GLU A 438 -11.74 -26.69 15.19
N VAL A 439 -10.71 -27.52 15.19
CA VAL A 439 -10.75 -28.82 14.51
C VAL A 439 -11.24 -29.85 15.51
N THR A 440 -12.28 -30.60 15.11
CA THR A 440 -12.91 -31.63 15.94
C THR A 440 -12.85 -33.00 15.30
N GLU A 441 -12.72 -34.03 16.13
CA GLU A 441 -12.65 -35.43 15.71
C GLU A 441 -13.96 -35.87 15.01
N ASP A 442 -13.86 -36.49 13.84
CA ASP A 442 -14.99 -37.07 13.08
C ASP A 442 -15.48 -38.42 13.62
N ASP A 443 -15.59 -38.55 14.94
CA ASP A 443 -16.19 -39.73 15.58
C ASP A 443 -17.70 -39.53 15.76
N ILE A 444 -18.46 -40.14 14.84
CA ILE A 444 -19.93 -40.16 14.82
C ILE A 444 -20.51 -40.87 16.08
N SER A 445 -19.72 -41.69 16.78
CA SER A 445 -20.18 -42.41 17.98
C SER A 445 -20.19 -41.56 19.26
N GLN A 446 -19.48 -40.43 19.29
CA GLN A 446 -19.38 -39.55 20.46
C GLN A 446 -20.40 -38.41 20.42
N THR A 447 -21.25 -38.32 21.45
CA THR A 447 -22.21 -37.20 21.61
C THR A 447 -21.55 -35.84 21.92
N LYS A 448 -20.27 -35.83 22.31
CA LYS A 448 -19.49 -34.60 22.59
C LYS A 448 -18.17 -34.69 21.83
N LYS A 449 -18.13 -34.09 20.64
CA LYS A 449 -16.94 -34.10 19.77
C LYS A 449 -15.75 -33.51 20.51
N LYS A 450 -14.62 -34.21 20.46
CA LYS A 450 -13.36 -33.76 21.06
C LYS A 450 -12.71 -32.71 20.16
N CYS A 451 -12.35 -31.56 20.74
CA CYS A 451 -11.46 -30.60 20.09
C CYS A 451 -10.04 -31.21 20.03
N LEU A 452 -9.44 -31.23 18.84
CA LEU A 452 -8.11 -31.77 18.60
C LEU A 452 -7.05 -30.66 18.69
N ASN A 453 -7.22 -29.60 17.92
CA ASN A 453 -6.35 -28.43 17.88
C ASN A 453 -7.11 -27.18 17.39
N TYR A 454 -6.40 -26.07 17.29
CA TYR A 454 -6.87 -24.85 16.66
C TYR A 454 -5.95 -24.41 15.52
N SER A 455 -6.53 -23.84 14.48
CA SER A 455 -5.80 -23.25 13.35
C SER A 455 -6.23 -21.80 13.12
N ILE A 456 -5.40 -21.01 12.42
CA ILE A 456 -5.70 -19.61 12.08
C ILE A 456 -5.90 -19.51 10.57
N ILE A 457 -7.00 -18.88 10.17
CA ILE A 457 -7.31 -18.57 8.77
C ILE A 457 -7.15 -17.08 8.55
N LEU A 458 -6.35 -16.70 7.55
CA LEU A 458 -6.24 -15.32 7.03
C LEU A 458 -6.33 -15.37 5.51
N GLU A 459 -7.04 -14.43 4.92
CA GLU A 459 -7.21 -14.30 3.46
C GLU A 459 -7.74 -15.56 2.74
N GLY A 460 -8.44 -16.44 3.45
CA GLY A 460 -8.94 -17.71 2.90
C GLY A 460 -7.88 -18.83 2.87
N THR A 461 -6.77 -18.69 3.58
CA THR A 461 -5.70 -19.70 3.69
C THR A 461 -5.47 -20.06 5.15
N VAL A 462 -5.20 -21.34 5.45
CA VAL A 462 -4.72 -21.73 6.78
C VAL A 462 -3.26 -21.32 6.93
N VAL A 463 -2.99 -20.42 7.89
CA VAL A 463 -1.65 -19.81 8.06
C VAL A 463 -0.85 -20.43 9.20
N MET A 464 -1.52 -20.93 10.23
CA MET A 464 -0.94 -21.63 11.38
C MET A 464 -1.90 -22.73 11.83
N GLU A 465 -1.35 -23.86 12.27
CA GLU A 465 -2.05 -25.10 12.65
C GLU A 465 -1.54 -25.57 14.02
N ASP A 466 -2.15 -26.64 14.56
CA ASP A 466 -1.73 -27.31 15.80
C ASP A 466 -1.61 -26.43 17.05
N LEU A 467 -2.37 -25.32 17.11
CA LEU A 467 -2.39 -24.47 18.30
C LEU A 467 -3.17 -25.15 19.44
N PRO A 468 -2.66 -25.10 20.69
CA PRO A 468 -3.11 -25.99 21.76
C PRO A 468 -4.48 -25.61 22.35
N ASP A 469 -4.81 -24.32 22.37
CA ASP A 469 -6.01 -23.80 23.01
C ASP A 469 -6.54 -22.52 22.35
N PHE A 470 -7.82 -22.22 22.61
CA PHE A 470 -8.50 -21.06 22.05
C PHE A 470 -7.90 -19.71 22.49
N PRO A 471 -7.53 -19.47 23.77
CA PRO A 471 -6.79 -18.29 24.17
C PRO A 471 -5.48 -18.04 23.39
N THR A 472 -4.70 -19.09 23.17
CA THR A 472 -3.43 -19.05 22.42
C THR A 472 -3.70 -18.75 20.95
N ALA A 473 -4.66 -19.43 20.31
CA ALA A 473 -5.06 -19.13 18.93
C ALA A 473 -5.58 -17.69 18.76
N PHE A 474 -6.33 -17.17 19.73
CA PHE A 474 -6.78 -15.78 19.74
C PHE A 474 -5.60 -14.80 19.86
N MET A 475 -4.68 -15.04 20.80
CA MET A 475 -3.50 -14.22 21.01
C MET A 475 -2.63 -14.15 19.76
N VAL A 476 -2.34 -15.30 19.14
CA VAL A 476 -1.54 -15.40 17.91
C VAL A 476 -2.24 -14.71 16.75
N LEU A 477 -3.55 -14.92 16.57
CA LEU A 477 -4.34 -14.20 15.56
C LEU A 477 -4.20 -12.69 15.75
N PHE A 478 -4.37 -12.17 16.98
CA PHE A 478 -4.22 -10.75 17.27
C PHE A 478 -2.80 -10.23 16.97
N GLY A 479 -1.77 -11.00 17.29
CA GLY A 479 -0.37 -10.69 16.96
C GLY A 479 -0.12 -10.60 15.46
N LEU A 480 -0.65 -11.56 14.69
CA LEU A 480 -0.56 -11.58 13.23
C LEU A 480 -1.18 -10.33 12.58
N LEU A 481 -2.24 -9.73 13.14
CA LEU A 481 -2.81 -8.50 12.59
C LEU A 481 -1.86 -7.30 12.65
N TYR A 482 -0.92 -7.30 13.60
CA TYR A 482 0.14 -6.29 13.67
C TYR A 482 1.31 -6.67 12.77
N ALA A 483 1.81 -7.92 12.89
CA ALA A 483 2.91 -8.45 12.10
C ALA A 483 2.69 -8.24 10.59
N LEU A 484 1.53 -8.68 10.09
CA LEU A 484 1.10 -8.61 8.69
C LEU A 484 0.42 -7.29 8.31
N ASN A 485 0.37 -6.32 9.22
CA ASN A 485 -0.24 -5.00 9.02
C ASN A 485 -1.74 -4.98 8.64
N ILE A 486 -2.49 -6.03 8.98
CA ILE A 486 -3.90 -6.21 8.61
C ILE A 486 -4.82 -5.24 9.39
N GLU A 487 -5.86 -4.72 8.73
CA GLU A 487 -6.92 -3.94 9.38
C GLU A 487 -7.94 -4.85 10.10
N TYR A 488 -8.50 -4.36 11.23
CA TYR A 488 -9.56 -5.09 11.93
C TYR A 488 -10.80 -5.21 11.04
N SER A 489 -11.35 -6.42 10.91
CA SER A 489 -12.58 -6.64 10.15
C SER A 489 -13.73 -5.80 10.72
N LYS A 490 -14.57 -5.24 9.85
CA LYS A 490 -15.66 -4.33 10.27
C LYS A 490 -16.68 -5.00 11.21
N GLY A 491 -16.81 -6.33 11.16
CA GLY A 491 -17.71 -7.09 12.02
C GLY A 491 -17.11 -7.63 13.32
N LEU A 492 -15.79 -7.50 13.55
CA LEU A 492 -15.11 -7.80 14.83
C LEU A 492 -14.39 -6.56 15.43
N LYS A 493 -14.79 -5.37 14.99
CA LYS A 493 -14.10 -4.11 15.29
C LYS A 493 -14.03 -3.87 16.80
N TYR A 494 -15.13 -4.09 17.53
CA TYR A 494 -15.18 -3.78 18.96
C TYR A 494 -14.41 -4.82 19.78
N THR A 495 -14.43 -6.09 19.38
CA THR A 495 -13.65 -7.17 19.99
C THR A 495 -12.14 -6.89 19.89
N PHE A 496 -11.63 -6.59 18.69
CA PHE A 496 -10.22 -6.27 18.54
C PHE A 496 -9.81 -4.95 19.20
N GLU A 497 -10.70 -3.95 19.21
CA GLU A 497 -10.49 -2.73 19.98
C GLU A 497 -10.45 -2.99 21.50
N ALA A 498 -11.31 -3.86 22.03
CA ALA A 498 -11.29 -4.25 23.43
C ALA A 498 -10.00 -4.99 23.80
N VAL A 499 -9.53 -5.90 22.95
CA VAL A 499 -8.26 -6.62 23.16
C VAL A 499 -7.08 -5.64 23.15
N GLN A 500 -7.02 -4.76 22.15
CA GLN A 500 -6.01 -3.72 22.07
C GLN A 500 -6.00 -2.80 23.30
N ASN A 501 -7.16 -2.28 23.71
CA ASN A 501 -7.22 -1.19 24.68
C ASN A 501 -7.33 -1.68 26.13
N ILE A 502 -7.95 -2.84 26.39
CA ILE A 502 -8.21 -3.38 27.74
C ILE A 502 -7.24 -4.53 28.08
N PHE A 503 -6.94 -5.42 27.13
CA PHE A 503 -6.07 -6.57 27.39
C PHE A 503 -4.59 -6.23 27.24
N VAL A 504 -4.22 -5.53 26.16
CA VAL A 504 -2.83 -5.06 25.95
C VAL A 504 -2.55 -3.72 26.66
N GLY A 505 -3.57 -2.88 26.84
CA GLY A 505 -3.54 -1.77 27.81
C GLY A 505 -2.93 -0.43 27.32
N TRP A 506 -2.71 -0.27 26.03
CA TRP A 506 -2.00 0.88 25.43
C TRP A 506 -2.85 1.81 24.54
N GLY A 507 -4.14 1.52 24.39
CA GLY A 507 -5.03 2.27 23.52
C GLY A 507 -5.54 3.55 24.17
N GLN A 508 -5.39 4.70 23.51
CA GLN A 508 -5.73 6.00 24.10
C GLN A 508 -7.21 6.39 24.04
N LYS A 509 -7.95 5.89 23.05
CA LYS A 509 -9.36 6.21 22.85
C LYS A 509 -10.10 4.93 22.53
N CYS A 510 -11.00 4.54 23.42
CA CYS A 510 -12.00 3.54 23.16
C CYS A 510 -13.24 4.19 22.52
N THR A 511 -13.90 3.50 21.61
CA THR A 511 -15.30 3.76 21.29
C THR A 511 -16.15 3.67 22.55
N ASN A 512 -17.27 4.39 22.59
CA ASN A 512 -18.19 4.40 23.75
C ASN A 512 -18.60 2.98 24.21
N ARG A 513 -18.66 2.03 23.28
CA ARG A 513 -18.98 0.62 23.55
C ARG A 513 -17.86 -0.08 24.33
N VAL A 514 -16.62 0.02 23.85
CA VAL A 514 -15.45 -0.57 24.54
C VAL A 514 -15.15 0.18 25.85
N GLN A 515 -15.37 1.49 25.91
CA GLN A 515 -15.25 2.25 27.16
C GLN A 515 -16.29 1.80 28.19
N SER A 516 -17.55 1.53 27.77
CA SER A 516 -18.56 0.99 28.68
C SER A 516 -18.22 -0.41 29.19
N LEU A 517 -17.54 -1.25 28.39
CA LEU A 517 -16.99 -2.53 28.85
C LEU A 517 -15.89 -2.29 29.90
N ASN A 518 -14.88 -1.48 29.56
CA ASN A 518 -13.75 -1.19 30.44
C ASN A 518 -14.20 -0.66 31.82
N ASN A 519 -15.10 0.34 31.83
CA ASN A 519 -15.64 0.90 33.06
C ASN A 519 -16.32 -0.17 33.96
N LYS A 520 -17.01 -1.15 33.36
CA LYS A 520 -17.66 -2.23 34.13
C LYS A 520 -16.65 -3.23 34.67
N LEU A 521 -15.61 -3.57 33.89
CA LEU A 521 -14.52 -4.46 34.32
C LEU A 521 -13.67 -3.88 35.45
N LEU A 522 -13.73 -2.57 35.69
CA LEU A 522 -13.09 -1.90 36.83
C LEU A 522 -14.01 -1.79 38.07
N THR A 523 -15.27 -2.21 37.97
CA THR A 523 -16.27 -2.14 39.06
C THR A 523 -16.77 -3.51 39.55
N VAL A 524 -16.25 -4.61 38.99
CA VAL A 524 -16.62 -6.00 39.29
C VAL A 524 -15.46 -6.72 39.96
#